data_AF-A0A9N9IUF8-F1
#
_entry.id   AF-A0A9N9IUF8-F1
#
_cell.length_a   1.000
_cell.length_b   1.000
_cell.length_c   1.000
_cell.angle_alpha   90.00
_cell.angle_beta   90.00
_cell.angle_gamma   90.00
#
_symmetry.space_group_name_H-M   'P 1'
#
loop_
_entity.id
_entity.type
_entity.pdbx_description
1 polymer ?
#
loop_
_entity_poly.entity_id
_entity_poly.type
_entity_poly.pdbx_seq_one_letter_code
_entity_poly.pdbx_strand_id
1 'polypeptide(L)'
;YNLVNSPHLIPAYELDTALLEYSENISSLGYKAHVQSEEDLKAIIEGVKQHVIDKIRLWEFYVIDVKEALSEFQAALDKNASVDKSLFENIDIAALSFKEQAKLLADKEDKSEIKEITSEKVANIKPIEVNEVKPEGAINEKSIHEIMLNKFKAIINEVNLPFYKLYDDEVIIILENLWNRAKYLKLDPHGPNQKEITQRVPLVERYFTRIPLNEKTQKHPKGSLAVVNN
;
A
#
# COMPACT_ATOMS: atom_id res chain seq x y z
N TYR A 1 8.77 10.02 16.87
CA TYR A 1 7.83 8.99 16.40
C TYR A 1 8.60 7.75 15.94
N ASN A 2 8.04 6.55 16.10
CA ASN A 2 8.61 5.29 15.65
C ASN A 2 7.52 4.36 15.10
N LEU A 3 7.89 3.19 14.56
CA LEU A 3 6.94 2.32 13.87
C LEU A 3 5.94 1.61 14.81
N VAL A 4 6.18 1.63 16.12
CA VAL A 4 5.26 1.06 17.12
C VAL A 4 4.18 2.07 17.49
N ASN A 5 4.57 3.31 17.79
CA ASN A 5 3.62 4.35 18.19
C ASN A 5 3.08 5.17 17.01
N SER A 6 3.57 4.94 15.79
CA SER A 6 3.10 5.59 14.57
C SER A 6 3.14 4.61 13.39
N PRO A 7 2.26 3.59 13.36
CA PRO A 7 2.26 2.55 12.32
C PRO A 7 2.00 3.10 10.91
N HIS A 8 1.31 4.23 10.79
CA HIS A 8 1.10 4.93 9.52
C HIS A 8 2.41 5.37 8.83
N LEU A 9 3.55 5.35 9.54
CA LEU A 9 4.86 5.67 9.00
C LEU A 9 5.60 4.48 8.40
N ILE A 10 5.07 3.26 8.51
CA ILE A 10 5.69 2.07 7.94
C ILE A 10 5.94 2.20 6.42
N PRO A 11 4.97 2.65 5.58
CA PRO A 11 5.24 2.82 4.15
C PRO A 11 6.38 3.79 3.87
N ALA A 12 6.44 4.91 4.62
CA ALA A 12 7.51 5.90 4.49
C ALA A 12 8.87 5.34 4.92
N TYR A 13 8.92 4.50 5.95
CA TYR A 13 10.14 3.83 6.39
C TYR A 13 10.64 2.79 5.39
N GLU A 14 9.75 2.01 4.78
CA GLU A 14 10.09 1.06 3.70
C GLU A 14 10.68 1.81 2.49
N LEU A 15 10.05 2.92 2.08
CA LEU A 15 10.56 3.77 1.00
C LEU A 15 11.94 4.36 1.31
N ASP A 16 12.12 4.95 2.50
CA ASP A 16 13.41 5.50 2.95
C ASP A 16 14.50 4.42 2.97
N THR A 17 14.17 3.20 3.41
CA THR A 17 15.12 2.08 3.44
C THR A 17 15.52 1.65 2.04
N ALA A 18 14.56 1.47 1.14
CA ALA A 18 14.85 1.06 -0.23
C ALA A 18 15.59 2.13 -1.03
N LEU A 19 15.36 3.43 -0.76
CA LEU A 19 16.14 4.53 -1.35
C LEU A 19 17.61 4.52 -0.89
N LEU A 20 17.88 4.13 0.37
CA LEU A 20 19.24 4.00 0.87
C LEU A 20 19.97 2.82 0.23
N GLU A 21 19.29 1.67 0.14
CA GLU A 21 19.83 0.50 -0.56
C GLU A 21 20.08 0.80 -2.04
N TYR A 22 19.16 1.53 -2.68
CA TYR A 22 19.35 2.00 -4.05
C TYR A 22 20.57 2.91 -4.18
N SER A 23 20.71 3.90 -3.29
CA SER A 23 21.85 4.83 -3.25
C SER A 23 23.19 4.10 -3.09
N GLU A 24 23.23 3.05 -2.26
CA GLU A 24 24.42 2.22 -2.07
C GLU A 24 24.78 1.43 -3.34
N ASN A 25 23.79 1.06 -4.15
CA ASN A 25 23.96 0.16 -5.29
C ASN A 25 23.92 0.86 -6.66
N ILE A 26 23.84 2.19 -6.74
CA ILE A 26 23.72 2.96 -7.99
C ILE A 26 24.70 2.52 -9.08
N SER A 27 25.99 2.38 -8.76
CA SER A 27 27.02 1.96 -9.72
C SER A 27 26.80 0.54 -10.23
N SER A 28 26.38 -0.38 -9.36
CA SER A 28 26.11 -1.78 -9.73
C SER A 28 24.87 -1.94 -10.61
N LEU A 29 23.95 -0.97 -10.54
CA LEU A 29 22.75 -0.89 -11.35
C LEU A 29 22.99 -0.19 -12.69
N GLY A 30 24.23 0.23 -12.98
CA GLY A 30 24.61 0.84 -14.26
C GLY A 30 24.50 2.37 -14.31
N TYR A 31 24.20 3.01 -13.18
CA TYR A 31 24.12 4.48 -13.09
C TYR A 31 25.45 5.08 -12.60
N LYS A 32 25.69 6.35 -12.92
CA LYS A 32 26.90 7.06 -12.44
C LYS A 32 26.70 7.52 -11.00
N ALA A 33 27.49 7.01 -10.06
CA ALA A 33 27.48 7.49 -8.68
C ALA A 33 27.98 8.93 -8.53
N HIS A 34 28.86 9.38 -9.43
CA HIS A 34 29.31 10.77 -9.48
C HIS A 34 28.44 11.57 -10.46
N VAL A 35 27.52 12.39 -9.93
CA VAL A 35 26.55 13.16 -10.72
C VAL A 35 27.21 14.44 -11.24
N GLN A 36 27.34 14.55 -12.56
CA GLN A 36 27.98 15.71 -13.20
C GLN A 36 27.00 16.59 -13.98
N SER A 37 25.86 16.03 -14.41
CA SER A 37 24.86 16.74 -15.18
C SER A 37 23.44 16.39 -14.75
N GLU A 38 22.47 17.17 -15.23
CA GLU A 38 21.05 16.88 -15.01
C GLU A 38 20.63 15.57 -15.66
N GLU A 39 21.25 15.17 -16.78
CA GLU A 39 20.98 13.91 -17.47
C GLU A 39 21.38 12.70 -16.61
N ASP A 40 22.55 12.77 -15.94
CA ASP A 40 22.97 11.73 -14.99
C ASP A 40 21.93 11.59 -13.87
N LEU A 41 21.46 12.72 -13.33
CA LEU A 41 20.47 12.71 -12.25
C LEU A 41 19.10 12.20 -12.73
N LYS A 42 18.67 12.56 -13.94
CA LYS A 42 17.39 12.10 -14.51
C LYS A 42 17.38 10.59 -14.63
N ALA A 43 18.45 10.00 -15.16
CA ALA A 43 18.57 8.54 -15.28
C ALA A 43 18.47 7.84 -13.91
N ILE A 44 19.10 8.41 -12.87
CA ILE A 44 19.01 7.89 -11.50
C ILE A 44 17.56 7.97 -10.98
N ILE A 45 16.89 9.11 -11.13
CA ILE A 45 15.50 9.27 -10.67
C ILE A 45 14.53 8.38 -11.44
N GLU A 46 14.70 8.20 -12.74
CA GLU A 46 13.93 7.23 -13.54
C GLU A 46 14.14 5.80 -13.04
N GLY A 47 15.37 5.46 -12.66
CA GLY A 47 15.72 4.18 -12.05
C GLY A 47 15.02 3.89 -10.71
N VAL A 48 14.61 4.91 -9.96
CA VAL A 48 13.88 4.75 -8.70
C VAL A 48 12.57 3.98 -8.92
N LYS A 49 11.86 4.21 -10.04
CA LYS A 49 10.60 3.51 -10.30
C LYS A 49 10.80 1.99 -10.33
N GLN A 50 11.74 1.52 -11.15
CA GLN A 50 12.03 0.10 -11.31
C GLN A 50 12.72 -0.52 -10.08
N HIS A 51 13.68 0.21 -9.49
CA HIS A 51 14.58 -0.37 -8.50
C HIS A 51 14.16 -0.16 -7.05
N VAL A 52 13.20 0.74 -6.80
CA VAL A 52 12.66 1.06 -5.48
C VAL A 52 11.17 0.83 -5.47
N ILE A 53 10.39 1.65 -6.16
CA ILE A 53 8.91 1.70 -6.07
C ILE A 53 8.29 0.34 -6.41
N ASP A 54 8.67 -0.25 -7.55
CA ASP A 54 8.13 -1.53 -8.00
C ASP A 54 8.53 -2.69 -7.08
N LYS A 55 9.70 -2.62 -6.43
CA LYS A 55 10.21 -3.67 -5.54
C LYS A 55 9.50 -3.72 -4.20
N ILE A 56 9.25 -2.56 -3.60
CA ILE A 56 8.65 -2.48 -2.26
C ILE A 56 7.11 -2.59 -2.30
N ARG A 57 6.50 -2.56 -3.49
CA ARG A 57 5.06 -2.75 -3.70
C ARG A 57 4.22 -1.84 -2.79
N LEU A 58 4.59 -0.56 -2.70
CA LEU A 58 3.94 0.43 -1.81
C LEU A 58 2.41 0.45 -1.92
N TRP A 59 1.86 0.17 -3.10
CA TRP A 59 0.43 0.09 -3.33
C TRP A 59 -0.30 -0.91 -2.41
N GLU A 60 0.37 -1.95 -1.91
CA GLU A 60 -0.20 -2.92 -0.95
C GLU A 60 -0.57 -2.26 0.39
N PHE A 61 -0.04 -1.07 0.70
CA PHE A 61 -0.44 -0.31 1.88
C PHE A 61 -1.72 0.51 1.68
N TYR A 62 -2.21 0.64 0.45
CA TYR A 62 -3.38 1.44 0.08
C TYR A 62 -4.60 0.59 -0.23
N VAL A 63 -4.39 -0.66 -0.64
CA VAL A 63 -5.44 -1.50 -1.22
C VAL A 63 -5.68 -2.76 -0.40
N ILE A 64 -6.85 -3.33 -0.63
CA ILE A 64 -7.28 -4.60 -0.07
C ILE A 64 -6.62 -5.74 -0.85
N ASP A 65 -6.02 -6.71 -0.16
CA ASP A 65 -5.58 -7.95 -0.80
C ASP A 65 -6.80 -8.77 -1.24
N VAL A 66 -7.07 -8.73 -2.55
CA VAL A 66 -8.21 -9.40 -3.17
C VAL A 66 -8.18 -10.91 -2.94
N LYS A 67 -6.99 -11.54 -2.93
CA LYS A 67 -6.88 -12.99 -2.77
C LYS A 67 -7.17 -13.41 -1.34
N GLU A 68 -6.60 -12.69 -0.38
CA GLU A 68 -6.85 -12.93 1.04
C GLU A 68 -8.33 -12.72 1.37
N ALA A 69 -8.90 -11.58 0.94
CA ALA A 69 -10.32 -11.29 1.12
C ALA A 69 -11.22 -12.36 0.50
N LEU A 70 -10.89 -12.88 -0.69
CA LEU A 70 -11.66 -13.96 -1.33
C LEU A 70 -11.56 -15.29 -0.57
N SER A 71 -10.37 -15.64 -0.09
CA SER A 71 -10.15 -16.85 0.70
C SER A 71 -10.94 -16.80 2.01
N GLU A 72 -10.92 -15.64 2.66
CA GLU A 72 -11.68 -15.35 3.86
C GLU A 72 -13.20 -15.43 3.63
N PHE A 73 -13.69 -14.81 2.56
CA PHE A 73 -15.09 -14.84 2.18
C PHE A 73 -15.56 -16.27 1.86
N GLN A 74 -14.75 -17.05 1.13
CA GLN A 74 -15.04 -18.47 0.87
C GLN A 74 -15.16 -19.26 2.18
N ALA A 75 -14.21 -19.08 3.10
CA ALA A 75 -14.24 -19.77 4.39
C ALA A 75 -15.47 -19.39 5.24
N ALA A 76 -15.97 -18.15 5.12
CA ALA A 76 -17.19 -17.71 5.78
C ALA A 76 -18.45 -18.37 5.17
N LEU A 77 -18.52 -18.49 3.83
CA LEU A 77 -19.59 -19.19 3.14
C LEU A 77 -19.65 -20.67 3.54
N ASP A 78 -18.49 -21.35 3.57
CA ASP A 78 -18.40 -22.78 3.91
C ASP A 78 -18.85 -23.08 5.35
N LYS A 79 -18.75 -22.08 6.25
CA LYS A 79 -19.15 -22.19 7.65
C LYS A 79 -20.61 -21.81 7.90
N ASN A 80 -21.37 -21.38 6.89
CA ASN A 80 -22.69 -20.75 7.05
C ASN A 80 -22.66 -19.66 8.14
N ALA A 81 -21.61 -18.84 8.14
CA ALA A 81 -21.43 -17.81 9.14
C ALA A 81 -22.62 -16.83 9.12
N SER A 82 -23.26 -16.65 10.27
CA SER A 82 -24.34 -15.68 10.46
C SER A 82 -23.74 -14.28 10.57
N VAL A 83 -24.22 -13.37 9.72
CA VAL A 83 -23.78 -11.98 9.65
C VAL A 83 -24.58 -11.12 10.62
N ASP A 84 -23.90 -10.21 11.32
CA ASP A 84 -24.56 -9.19 12.13
C ASP A 84 -25.28 -8.16 11.23
N LYS A 85 -26.61 -8.28 11.17
CA LYS A 85 -27.47 -7.43 10.33
C LYS A 85 -27.48 -5.96 10.78
N SER A 86 -27.05 -5.66 12.01
CA SER A 86 -27.02 -4.30 12.55
C SER A 86 -26.10 -3.37 11.75
N LEU A 87 -25.07 -3.93 11.09
CA LEU A 87 -24.07 -3.17 10.34
C LEU A 87 -24.62 -2.49 9.09
N PHE A 88 -25.79 -2.87 8.58
CA PHE A 88 -26.46 -2.22 7.45
C PHE A 88 -27.93 -1.98 7.71
N GLU A 89 -28.31 -1.79 8.97
CA GLU A 89 -29.66 -1.37 9.30
C GLU A 89 -30.06 -0.17 8.44
N ASN A 90 -31.20 -0.31 7.75
CA ASN A 90 -31.80 0.68 6.85
C ASN A 90 -31.12 0.87 5.47
N ILE A 91 -30.20 -0.02 5.06
CA ILE A 91 -29.61 -0.02 3.71
C ILE A 91 -30.01 -1.29 2.97
N ASP A 92 -30.78 -1.15 1.89
CA ASP A 92 -31.02 -2.23 0.95
C ASP A 92 -29.83 -2.38 -0.02
N ILE A 93 -28.84 -3.17 0.40
CA ILE A 93 -27.62 -3.42 -0.39
C ILE A 93 -27.94 -4.06 -1.76
N ALA A 94 -29.04 -4.82 -1.86
CA ALA A 94 -29.43 -5.48 -3.11
C ALA A 94 -29.95 -4.48 -4.14
N ALA A 95 -30.60 -3.40 -3.69
CA ALA A 95 -31.07 -2.32 -4.56
C ALA A 95 -29.95 -1.36 -5.02
N LEU A 96 -28.79 -1.38 -4.35
CA LEU A 96 -27.66 -0.53 -4.73
C LEU A 96 -26.98 -1.02 -6.00
N SER A 97 -26.59 -0.09 -6.86
CA SER A 97 -25.69 -0.40 -7.96
C SER A 97 -24.34 -0.90 -7.42
N PHE A 98 -23.63 -1.63 -8.27
CA PHE A 98 -22.29 -2.13 -7.98
C PHE A 98 -21.33 -1.06 -7.42
N LYS A 99 -21.39 0.16 -7.98
CA LYS A 99 -20.55 1.28 -7.53
C LYS A 99 -20.98 1.85 -6.18
N GLU A 100 -22.27 1.84 -5.89
CA GLU A 100 -22.79 2.29 -4.59
C GLU A 100 -22.46 1.28 -3.48
N GLN A 101 -22.48 -0.03 -3.79
CA GLN A 101 -22.02 -1.06 -2.86
C GLN A 101 -20.53 -0.88 -2.52
N ALA A 102 -19.68 -0.67 -3.54
CA ALA A 102 -18.26 -0.40 -3.33
C ALA A 102 -18.02 0.89 -2.52
N LYS A 103 -18.73 1.97 -2.85
CA LYS A 103 -18.61 3.24 -2.13
C LYS A 103 -19.02 3.12 -0.65
N LEU A 104 -20.09 2.39 -0.35
CA LEU A 104 -20.57 2.20 1.01
C LEU A 104 -19.56 1.43 1.88
N LEU A 105 -18.83 0.50 1.28
CA LEU A 105 -17.74 -0.23 1.94
C LEU A 105 -16.53 0.69 2.17
N ALA A 106 -16.17 1.52 1.18
CA ALA A 106 -15.07 2.47 1.30
C ALA A 106 -15.34 3.61 2.30
N ASP A 107 -16.60 4.08 2.40
CA ASP A 107 -16.99 5.22 3.26
C ASP A 107 -17.13 4.86 4.75
N LYS A 108 -17.26 3.57 5.09
CA LYS A 108 -17.33 3.09 6.49
C LYS A 108 -15.97 2.88 7.14
N GLU A 109 -14.89 3.07 6.41
CA GLU A 109 -13.53 2.95 6.92
C GLU A 109 -12.94 4.30 7.27
N ASP A 110 -12.44 4.42 8.50
CA ASP A 110 -11.51 5.50 8.82
C ASP A 110 -10.22 5.25 8.01
N LYS A 111 -9.73 6.26 7.30
CA LYS A 111 -8.62 6.15 6.34
C LYS A 111 -7.32 5.61 6.96
N SER A 112 -7.24 5.53 8.29
CA SER A 112 -6.13 4.96 9.04
C SER A 112 -6.15 3.44 9.19
N GLU A 113 -7.24 2.74 8.83
CA GLU A 113 -7.45 1.31 9.12
C GLU A 113 -7.78 0.44 7.89
N ILE A 114 -7.43 0.86 6.67
CA ILE A 114 -7.69 0.11 5.43
C ILE A 114 -7.05 -1.30 5.44
N LYS A 115 -6.05 -1.53 6.28
CA LYS A 115 -5.44 -2.87 6.52
C LYS A 115 -6.29 -3.82 7.36
N GLU A 116 -7.36 -3.34 8.00
CA GLU A 116 -8.24 -4.11 8.88
C GLU A 116 -9.60 -4.39 8.24
N ILE A 117 -9.59 -4.58 6.92
CA ILE A 117 -10.64 -5.32 6.21
C ILE A 117 -10.47 -6.78 6.57
N THR A 118 -10.92 -7.10 7.78
CA THR A 118 -11.02 -8.45 8.27
C THR A 118 -12.20 -9.15 7.61
N SER A 119 -12.04 -10.43 7.30
CA SER A 119 -13.07 -11.44 7.04
C SER A 119 -14.43 -11.16 7.68
N GLU A 120 -14.43 -10.74 8.95
CA GLU A 120 -15.63 -10.43 9.74
C GLU A 120 -16.39 -9.19 9.25
N LYS A 121 -15.68 -8.15 8.78
CA LYS A 121 -16.27 -6.90 8.26
C LYS A 121 -16.67 -6.99 6.80
N VAL A 122 -16.15 -7.97 6.06
CA VAL A 122 -16.41 -8.25 4.64
C VAL A 122 -17.52 -9.27 4.43
N ALA A 123 -17.64 -10.26 5.32
CA ALA A 123 -18.76 -11.21 5.36
C ALA A 123 -20.14 -10.51 5.46
N ASN A 124 -20.12 -9.25 5.86
CA ASN A 124 -21.21 -8.27 5.90
C ASN A 124 -21.76 -7.87 4.54
N ILE A 125 -21.02 -8.06 3.44
CA ILE A 125 -21.59 -8.04 2.09
C ILE A 125 -22.40 -9.32 1.97
N LYS A 126 -23.63 -9.29 2.45
CA LYS A 126 -24.44 -10.48 2.38
C LYS A 126 -24.59 -10.88 0.90
N PRO A 127 -24.69 -12.19 0.65
CA PRO A 127 -25.46 -12.76 -0.44
C PRO A 127 -26.99 -12.69 -0.19
N ILE A 128 -27.49 -11.51 0.20
CA ILE A 128 -28.91 -11.15 0.00
C ILE A 128 -28.93 -10.75 -1.47
N GLU A 129 -29.29 -11.60 -2.43
CA GLU A 129 -30.53 -12.35 -2.55
C GLU A 129 -30.32 -13.66 -3.33
N VAL A 130 -29.28 -14.47 -3.07
CA VAL A 130 -29.17 -15.75 -3.83
C VAL A 130 -30.13 -16.83 -3.30
N ASN A 131 -30.76 -16.61 -2.14
CA ASN A 131 -31.74 -17.54 -1.57
C ASN A 131 -33.20 -17.24 -1.95
N GLU A 132 -33.50 -16.10 -2.60
CA GLU A 132 -34.86 -15.83 -3.12
C GLU A 132 -34.91 -15.59 -4.63
N VAL A 133 -33.77 -15.29 -5.27
CA VAL A 133 -33.62 -15.38 -6.72
C VAL A 133 -32.66 -16.51 -7.02
N LYS A 134 -33.18 -17.70 -7.36
CA LYS A 134 -32.39 -18.67 -8.12
C LYS A 134 -31.85 -17.91 -9.33
N PRO A 135 -30.53 -17.72 -9.47
CA PRO A 135 -29.98 -17.17 -10.70
C PRO A 135 -30.50 -18.05 -11.85
N GLU A 136 -31.04 -17.45 -12.92
CA GLU A 136 -31.43 -18.21 -14.11
C GLU A 136 -30.22 -19.06 -14.56
N GLY A 137 -30.30 -20.38 -14.36
CA GLY A 137 -29.22 -21.33 -14.70
C GLY A 137 -28.43 -21.94 -13.54
N ALA A 138 -28.66 -21.58 -12.26
CA ALA A 138 -27.97 -22.23 -11.13
C ALA A 138 -28.56 -23.62 -10.82
N ILE A 139 -27.72 -24.65 -10.87
CA ILE A 139 -28.14 -26.06 -10.81
C ILE A 139 -27.88 -26.68 -9.41
N ASN A 140 -27.01 -26.08 -8.58
CA ASN A 140 -26.66 -26.53 -7.22
C ASN A 140 -26.02 -25.42 -6.35
N GLU A 141 -25.86 -25.69 -5.04
CA GLU A 141 -25.28 -24.79 -4.03
C GLU A 141 -23.84 -24.34 -4.34
N LYS A 142 -23.04 -25.21 -4.97
CA LYS A 142 -21.68 -24.87 -5.43
C LYS A 142 -21.69 -23.76 -6.49
N SER A 143 -22.64 -23.81 -7.41
CA SER A 143 -22.83 -22.77 -8.43
C SER A 143 -23.21 -21.42 -7.81
N ILE A 144 -23.94 -21.44 -6.69
CA ILE A 144 -24.34 -20.23 -5.95
C ILE A 144 -23.12 -19.60 -5.25
N HIS A 145 -22.27 -20.39 -4.58
CA HIS A 145 -21.04 -19.89 -3.94
C HIS A 145 -20.08 -19.23 -4.94
N GLU A 146 -19.92 -19.84 -6.12
CA GLU A 146 -19.07 -19.30 -7.18
C GLU A 146 -19.57 -17.93 -7.71
N ILE A 147 -20.89 -17.77 -7.87
CA ILE A 147 -21.49 -16.49 -8.26
C ILE A 147 -21.23 -15.42 -7.19
N MET A 148 -21.37 -15.76 -5.91
CA MET A 148 -21.10 -14.83 -4.82
C MET A 148 -19.63 -14.40 -4.78
N LEU A 149 -18.70 -15.35 -4.88
CA LEU A 149 -17.26 -15.07 -4.92
C LEU A 149 -16.90 -14.11 -6.05
N ASN A 150 -17.45 -14.33 -7.25
CA ASN A 150 -17.21 -13.47 -8.39
C ASN A 150 -17.77 -12.06 -8.19
N LYS A 151 -18.98 -11.93 -7.63
CA LYS A 151 -19.57 -10.64 -7.29
C LYS A 151 -18.74 -9.91 -6.23
N PHE A 152 -18.32 -10.63 -5.19
CA PHE A 152 -17.51 -10.09 -4.12
C PHE A 152 -16.14 -9.60 -4.61
N LYS A 153 -15.46 -10.41 -5.44
CA LYS A 153 -14.21 -10.02 -6.12
C LYS A 153 -14.37 -8.72 -6.91
N ALA A 154 -15.46 -8.60 -7.67
CA ALA A 154 -15.72 -7.40 -8.45
C ALA A 154 -15.85 -6.18 -7.51
N ILE A 155 -16.61 -6.29 -6.42
CA ILE A 155 -16.80 -5.18 -5.48
C ILE A 155 -15.46 -4.72 -4.89
N ILE A 156 -14.63 -5.64 -4.41
CA ILE A 156 -13.31 -5.29 -3.87
C ILE A 156 -12.41 -4.62 -4.91
N ASN A 157 -12.46 -5.06 -6.18
CA ASN A 157 -11.71 -4.38 -7.24
C ASN A 157 -12.18 -2.94 -7.47
N GLU A 158 -13.49 -2.68 -7.39
CA GLU A 158 -14.04 -1.33 -7.51
C GLU A 158 -13.70 -0.46 -6.29
N VAL A 159 -13.68 -1.04 -5.08
CA VAL A 159 -13.20 -0.36 -3.86
C VAL A 159 -11.72 0.02 -4.01
N ASN A 160 -10.89 -0.88 -4.56
CA ASN A 160 -9.47 -0.65 -4.77
C ASN A 160 -9.15 0.39 -5.86
N LEU A 161 -10.04 0.58 -6.84
CA LEU A 161 -9.80 1.46 -7.99
C LEU A 161 -9.39 2.90 -7.62
N PRO A 162 -10.11 3.63 -6.75
CA PRO A 162 -9.68 4.96 -6.31
C PRO A 162 -8.35 4.94 -5.54
N PHE A 163 -8.04 3.87 -4.81
CA PHE A 163 -6.79 3.74 -4.06
C PHE A 163 -5.59 3.48 -4.98
N TYR A 164 -5.75 2.71 -6.06
CA TYR A 164 -4.72 2.60 -7.10
C TYR A 164 -4.43 3.96 -7.75
N LYS A 165 -5.47 4.74 -8.03
CA LYS A 165 -5.29 6.09 -8.57
C LYS A 165 -4.58 7.02 -7.59
N LEU A 166 -4.96 6.98 -6.32
CA LEU A 166 -4.29 7.73 -5.26
C LEU A 166 -2.80 7.35 -5.18
N TYR A 167 -2.50 6.06 -5.23
CA TYR A 167 -1.13 5.56 -5.25
C TYR A 167 -0.35 6.07 -6.47
N ASP A 168 -0.92 6.01 -7.67
CA ASP A 168 -0.27 6.53 -8.88
C ASP A 168 0.04 8.04 -8.77
N ASP A 169 -0.91 8.83 -8.24
CA ASP A 169 -0.73 10.26 -7.99
C ASP A 169 0.37 10.52 -6.95
N GLU A 170 0.45 9.72 -5.88
CA GLU A 170 1.49 9.85 -4.85
C GLU A 170 2.88 9.44 -5.35
N VAL A 171 2.98 8.42 -6.22
CA VAL A 171 4.26 8.05 -6.85
C VAL A 171 4.81 9.19 -7.70
N ILE A 172 3.95 9.91 -8.42
CA ILE A 172 4.37 11.10 -9.20
C ILE A 172 4.96 12.15 -8.25
N ILE A 173 4.26 12.44 -7.14
CA ILE A 173 4.71 13.41 -6.13
C ILE A 173 6.04 12.97 -5.48
N ILE A 174 6.19 11.69 -5.17
CA ILE A 174 7.44 11.13 -4.62
C ILE A 174 8.59 11.39 -5.60
N LEU A 175 8.44 11.03 -6.87
CA LEU A 175 9.50 11.20 -7.87
C LEU A 175 9.85 12.67 -8.11
N GLU A 176 8.86 13.56 -8.12
CA GLU A 176 9.08 15.01 -8.24
C GLU A 176 9.85 15.56 -7.03
N ASN A 177 9.46 15.20 -5.82
CA ASN A 177 10.16 15.62 -4.60
C ASN A 177 11.58 15.08 -4.53
N LEU A 178 11.80 13.82 -4.93
CA LEU A 178 13.13 13.24 -5.04
C LEU A 178 13.98 13.97 -6.06
N TRP A 179 13.44 14.29 -7.24
CA TRP A 179 14.14 15.09 -8.25
C TRP A 179 14.56 16.44 -7.69
N ASN A 180 13.62 17.20 -7.14
CA ASN A 180 13.88 18.55 -6.61
C ASN A 180 14.92 18.51 -5.49
N ARG A 181 14.80 17.56 -4.56
CA ARG A 181 15.74 17.44 -3.45
C ARG A 181 17.12 16.98 -3.90
N ALA A 182 17.20 15.95 -4.74
CA ALA A 182 18.47 15.46 -5.24
C ALA A 182 19.16 16.51 -6.12
N LYS A 183 18.43 17.27 -6.95
CA LYS A 183 18.99 18.37 -7.75
C LYS A 183 19.65 19.42 -6.85
N TYR A 184 18.96 19.85 -5.80
CA TYR A 184 19.52 20.77 -4.80
C TYR A 184 20.78 20.21 -4.13
N LEU A 185 20.76 18.94 -3.72
CA LEU A 185 21.90 18.33 -3.02
C LEU A 185 23.13 18.13 -3.91
N LYS A 186 22.92 17.71 -5.16
CA LYS A 186 23.96 17.18 -6.03
C LYS A 186 24.49 18.19 -7.05
N LEU A 187 23.62 19.05 -7.59
CA LEU A 187 23.92 19.86 -8.77
C LEU A 187 23.76 21.37 -8.61
N ASP A 188 22.86 21.83 -7.72
CA ASP A 188 22.59 23.26 -7.57
C ASP A 188 23.84 24.01 -7.08
N PRO A 189 24.29 25.08 -7.77
CA PRO A 189 25.43 25.89 -7.36
C PRO A 189 25.32 26.46 -5.94
N HIS A 190 24.09 26.75 -5.48
CA HIS A 190 23.81 27.25 -4.12
C HIS A 190 23.49 26.13 -3.12
N GLY A 191 23.51 24.87 -3.58
CA GLY A 191 23.32 23.70 -2.75
C GLY A 191 24.62 23.14 -2.16
N PRO A 192 24.52 22.05 -1.40
CA PRO A 192 25.67 21.38 -0.79
C PRO A 192 26.70 20.81 -1.78
N ASN A 193 26.38 20.72 -3.08
CA ASN A 193 27.27 20.21 -4.14
C ASN A 193 27.87 18.82 -3.84
N GLN A 194 27.08 17.94 -3.22
CA GLN A 194 27.46 16.57 -2.85
C GLN A 194 27.38 15.62 -4.04
N LYS A 195 28.20 15.82 -5.07
CA LYS A 195 28.09 15.13 -6.36
C LYS A 195 28.17 13.60 -6.29
N GLU A 196 28.82 13.06 -5.26
CA GLU A 196 28.95 11.62 -5.08
C GLU A 196 27.74 11.03 -4.35
N ILE A 197 27.20 9.92 -4.86
CA ILE A 197 26.17 9.13 -4.19
C ILE A 197 26.78 7.84 -3.64
N THR A 198 26.64 7.66 -2.33
CA THR A 198 27.12 6.49 -1.58
C THR A 198 26.17 6.16 -0.43
N GLN A 199 26.42 5.08 0.30
CA GLN A 199 25.69 4.78 1.52
C GLN A 199 25.77 5.91 2.58
N ARG A 200 26.91 6.61 2.67
CA ARG A 200 27.12 7.73 3.61
C ARG A 200 26.55 9.05 3.10
N VAL A 201 26.57 9.23 1.79
CA VAL A 201 26.04 10.42 1.09
C VAL A 201 24.97 9.94 0.11
N PRO A 202 23.78 9.55 0.60
CA PRO A 202 22.73 8.98 -0.23
C PRO A 202 22.16 9.98 -1.25
N LEU A 203 21.30 9.49 -2.15
CA LEU A 203 20.61 10.29 -3.17
C LEU A 203 19.86 11.48 -2.55
N VAL A 204 19.11 11.21 -1.47
CA VAL A 204 18.42 12.19 -0.61
C VAL A 204 18.70 11.86 0.86
N GLU A 205 18.43 12.78 1.77
CA GLU A 205 18.65 12.55 3.20
C GLU A 205 17.81 11.41 3.77
N ARG A 206 18.29 10.88 4.89
CA ARG A 206 17.57 9.90 5.70
C ARG A 206 16.45 10.59 6.45
N TYR A 207 15.23 10.11 6.28
CA TYR A 207 14.08 10.56 7.07
C TYR A 207 13.98 9.83 8.41
N PHE A 208 14.60 8.66 8.51
CA PHE A 208 14.62 7.85 9.73
C PHE A 208 16.04 7.59 10.23
N THR A 209 16.25 7.81 11.53
CA THR A 209 17.38 7.28 12.28
C THR A 209 17.14 5.80 12.58
N ARG A 210 18.08 4.94 12.16
CA ARG A 210 18.08 3.49 12.40
C ARG A 210 19.02 3.18 13.56
N ILE A 211 18.45 2.84 14.71
CA ILE A 211 19.18 2.46 15.92
C ILE A 211 19.60 0.99 15.79
N PRO A 212 20.92 0.68 15.92
CA PRO A 212 21.39 -0.70 15.81
C PRO A 212 20.78 -1.62 16.87
N LEU A 213 20.45 -2.85 16.47
CA LEU A 213 20.06 -3.92 17.39
C LEU A 213 21.31 -4.49 18.09
N ASN A 214 21.39 -4.37 19.41
CA ASN A 214 22.48 -4.87 20.25
C ASN A 214 21.96 -5.18 21.66
N GLU A 215 22.85 -5.61 22.57
CA GLU A 215 22.50 -5.97 23.96
C GLU A 215 21.72 -4.89 24.72
N LYS A 216 21.97 -3.60 24.43
CA LYS A 216 21.26 -2.49 25.08
C LYS A 216 19.89 -2.23 24.48
N THR A 217 19.73 -2.43 23.18
CA THR A 217 18.53 -2.05 22.43
C THR A 217 17.57 -3.22 22.19
N GLN A 218 18.02 -4.47 22.32
CA GLN A 218 17.21 -5.68 22.11
C GLN A 218 15.99 -5.80 23.04
N LYS A 219 16.01 -5.10 24.18
CA LYS A 219 14.86 -5.02 25.10
C LYS A 219 13.68 -4.23 24.53
N HIS A 220 13.89 -3.46 23.47
CA HIS A 220 12.85 -2.65 22.84
C HIS A 220 12.27 -3.39 21.61
N PRO A 221 10.97 -3.19 21.30
CA PRO A 221 10.38 -3.77 20.10
C PRO A 221 11.12 -3.30 18.84
N LYS A 222 11.30 -4.17 17.84
CA LYS A 222 12.06 -3.86 16.61
C LYS A 222 11.61 -2.56 15.94
N GLY A 223 10.30 -2.33 15.82
CA GLY A 223 9.74 -1.11 15.21
C GLY A 223 10.08 0.19 15.95
N SER A 224 10.48 0.12 17.22
CA SER A 224 10.89 1.29 18.00
C SER A 224 12.30 1.76 17.72
N LEU A 225 13.10 0.95 17.01
CA LEU A 225 14.48 1.26 16.64
C LEU A 225 14.59 2.09 15.35
N ALA A 226 13.48 2.34 14.66
CA ALA A 226 13.39 3.29 13.55
C ALA A 226 12.67 4.54 14.02
N VAL A 227 13.41 5.65 14.16
CA VAL A 227 12.91 6.91 14.72
C VAL A 227 12.93 7.99 13.66
N VAL A 228 11.82 8.71 13.49
CA VAL A 228 11.72 9.84 12.55
C VAL A 228 12.67 10.96 12.97
N ASN A 229 13.34 11.55 11.99
CA ASN A 229 14.17 12.75 12.16
C ASN A 229 13.28 14.01 12.11
N ASN A 230 13.57 14.99 12.97
CA ASN A 230 12.97 16.32 12.92
C ASN A 230 13.79 17.28 12.05
#